data_AF-A0A7V2TYQ4-F1
#
_entry.id   AF-A0A7V2TYQ4-F1
#
_cell.length_a   1.000
_cell.length_b   1.000
_cell.length_c   1.000
_cell.angle_alpha   90.00
_cell.angle_beta   90.00
_cell.angle_gamma   90.00
#
_symmetry.space_group_name_H-M   'P 1'
#
loop_
_entity.id
_entity.type
_entity.pdbx_description
1 polymer ?
#
loop_
_entity_poly.entity_id
_entity_poly.type
_entity_poly.pdbx_seq_one_letter_code
_entity_poly.pdbx_strand_id
1 'polypeptide(L)'
;MNQERKIVAQFDKDGDGRLNQEERQAARAWLKTEGGGRRLGGPGGRRGGFGPGGDESAPPPQPGRKLTPADVPAFPDAPVYDPLTLRTFFLEFESADWEQELADFNNTDVEVPATVIVDGRTYRDVGVHFRGATSFMFVPTGRKRPLNLSFDFVHPEQDLGGYRTFNLLNAHEDPS
;
A
#
# COMPACT_ATOMS: atom_id res chain seq x y z
N MET A 1 -2.34 9.37 19.13
CA MET A 1 -1.61 9.41 17.84
C MET A 1 -0.50 8.39 17.97
N ASN A 2 -0.60 7.24 17.31
CA ASN A 2 0.49 6.26 17.33
C ASN A 2 1.64 6.88 16.53
N GLN A 3 2.81 7.07 17.16
CA GLN A 3 3.98 7.57 16.43
C GLN A 3 4.41 6.51 15.41
N GLU A 4 4.67 6.95 14.18
CA GLU A 4 5.29 6.13 13.14
C GLU A 4 6.66 5.65 13.64
N ARG A 5 6.95 4.35 13.47
CA ARG A 5 8.24 3.79 13.88
C ARG A 5 9.28 4.05 12.79
N LYS A 6 10.35 4.76 13.16
CA LYS A 6 11.49 5.03 12.29
C LYS A 6 12.45 3.83 12.29
N ILE A 7 12.33 2.97 11.30
CA ILE A 7 13.12 1.72 11.19
C ILE A 7 13.98 1.67 9.94
N VAL A 8 13.76 2.54 8.94
CA VAL A 8 14.61 2.58 7.72
C VAL A 8 16.10 2.67 8.10
N ALA A 9 16.48 3.66 8.91
CA ALA A 9 17.88 3.86 9.33
C ALA A 9 18.51 2.68 10.11
N GLN A 10 17.70 1.72 10.59
CA GLN A 10 18.20 0.53 11.29
C GLN A 10 18.56 -0.61 10.33
N PHE A 11 17.92 -0.66 9.15
CA PHE A 11 18.04 -1.74 8.18
C PHE A 11 18.67 -1.31 6.86
N ASP A 12 18.75 -0.01 6.59
CA ASP A 12 19.43 0.60 5.45
C ASP A 12 20.95 0.39 5.56
N LYS A 13 21.47 -0.61 4.85
CA LYS A 13 22.88 -0.99 4.85
C LYS A 13 23.64 -0.33 3.71
N ASP A 14 22.98 -0.04 2.60
CA ASP A 14 23.59 0.61 1.44
C ASP A 14 23.63 2.14 1.57
N GLY A 15 22.90 2.70 2.54
CA GLY A 15 22.91 4.11 2.92
C GLY A 15 22.11 5.00 1.97
N ASP A 16 21.17 4.43 1.21
CA ASP A 16 20.39 5.15 0.20
C ASP A 16 19.11 5.81 0.76
N GLY A 17 18.85 5.65 2.06
CA GLY A 17 17.72 6.25 2.78
C GLY A 17 16.40 5.53 2.55
N ARG A 18 16.40 4.35 1.95
CA ARG A 18 15.25 3.46 1.74
C ARG A 18 15.66 2.02 2.04
N LEU A 19 14.71 1.08 1.96
CA LEU A 19 15.00 -0.33 2.12
C LEU A 19 14.80 -1.06 0.81
N ASN A 20 15.86 -1.70 0.31
CA ASN A 20 15.79 -2.63 -0.81
C ASN A 20 15.12 -3.96 -0.37
N GLN A 21 14.96 -4.91 -1.30
CA GLN A 21 14.23 -6.16 -1.02
C GLN A 21 14.80 -6.95 0.16
N GLU A 22 16.12 -7.13 0.21
CA GLU A 22 16.80 -7.91 1.25
C GLU A 22 16.67 -7.24 2.62
N GLU A 23 16.79 -5.91 2.64
CA GLU A 23 16.65 -5.11 3.86
C GLU A 23 15.22 -5.09 4.37
N ARG A 24 14.22 -4.98 3.48
CA ARG A 24 12.80 -5.11 3.85
C ARG A 24 12.51 -6.48 4.43
N GLN A 25 13.07 -7.55 3.87
CA GLN A 25 12.92 -8.90 4.44
C GLN A 25 13.49 -9.00 5.87
N ALA A 26 14.67 -8.42 6.11
CA ALA A 26 15.26 -8.35 7.46
C ALA A 26 14.38 -7.53 8.42
N ALA A 27 13.91 -6.36 7.98
CA ALA A 27 13.01 -5.51 8.75
C ALA A 27 11.70 -6.23 9.10
N ARG A 28 11.10 -6.97 8.16
CA ARG A 28 9.90 -7.80 8.40
C ARG A 28 10.16 -8.92 9.40
N ALA A 29 11.32 -9.57 9.32
CA ALA A 29 11.69 -10.62 10.28
C ALA A 29 11.81 -10.04 11.71
N TRP A 30 12.44 -8.88 11.85
CA TRP A 30 12.56 -8.18 13.13
C TRP A 30 11.20 -7.67 13.64
N LEU A 31 10.34 -7.15 12.78
CA LEU A 31 8.98 -6.74 13.15
C LEU A 31 8.15 -7.90 13.69
N LYS A 32 8.36 -9.12 13.18
CA LYS A 32 7.70 -10.34 13.69
C LYS A 32 8.20 -10.72 15.09
N THR A 33 9.46 -10.45 15.42
CA THR A 33 10.04 -10.74 16.74
C THR A 33 9.72 -9.67 17.77
N GLU A 34 9.83 -8.39 17.42
CA GLU A 34 9.45 -7.27 18.30
C GLU A 34 7.93 -7.13 18.48
N GLY A 35 7.16 -7.46 17.44
CA GLY A 35 5.70 -7.48 17.47
C GLY A 35 5.10 -8.62 18.29
N GLY A 36 5.92 -9.45 18.96
CA GLY A 36 5.53 -10.59 19.79
C GLY A 36 4.59 -10.26 20.96
N GLY A 37 4.35 -8.98 21.28
CA GLY A 37 3.34 -8.53 22.25
C GLY A 37 2.05 -7.95 21.64
N ARG A 38 1.93 -7.85 20.31
CA ARG A 38 0.83 -7.15 19.62
C ARG A 38 0.32 -7.88 18.39
N ARG A 39 0.33 -9.22 18.42
CA ARG A 39 -0.45 -10.03 17.48
C ARG A 39 -1.94 -9.77 17.71
N LEU A 40 -2.50 -8.82 16.95
CA LEU A 40 -3.90 -8.87 16.58
C LEU A 40 -4.04 -10.04 15.58
N GLY A 41 -4.23 -11.25 16.11
CA GLY A 41 -4.45 -12.46 15.31
C GLY A 41 -3.42 -13.56 15.55
N GLY A 42 -3.60 -14.32 16.64
CA GLY A 42 -2.95 -15.60 16.90
C GLY A 42 -3.83 -16.45 17.81
N PRO A 43 -3.90 -17.78 17.64
CA PRO A 43 -5.06 -18.58 18.03
C PRO A 43 -5.07 -18.85 19.54
N GLY A 44 -5.98 -18.22 20.28
CA GLY A 44 -6.26 -18.61 21.68
C GLY A 44 -6.67 -17.52 22.69
N GLY A 45 -6.78 -16.24 22.31
CA GLY A 45 -7.01 -15.15 23.29
C GLY A 45 -8.43 -14.60 23.34
N ARG A 46 -9.34 -15.21 24.13
CA ARG A 46 -10.61 -14.58 24.55
C ARG A 46 -10.34 -13.49 25.60
N ARG A 47 -10.46 -12.21 25.24
CA ARG A 47 -10.99 -11.12 26.11
C ARG A 47 -11.07 -9.76 25.38
N GLY A 48 -12.30 -9.36 25.05
CA GLY A 48 -12.83 -8.00 25.24
C GLY A 48 -12.37 -6.86 24.32
N GLY A 49 -13.20 -6.55 23.32
CA GLY A 49 -13.52 -5.18 22.88
C GLY A 49 -12.50 -4.45 21.99
N PHE A 50 -12.96 -3.98 20.83
CA PHE A 50 -12.25 -3.15 19.84
C PHE A 50 -11.30 -3.86 18.85
N GLY A 51 -11.68 -5.06 18.38
CA GLY A 51 -11.27 -5.54 17.06
C GLY A 51 -12.41 -5.28 16.06
N PRO A 52 -12.14 -4.91 14.81
CA PRO A 52 -13.17 -4.83 13.79
C PRO A 52 -13.71 -6.24 13.60
N GLY A 53 -14.94 -6.46 14.09
CA GLY A 53 -15.76 -7.57 13.63
C GLY A 53 -16.03 -7.33 12.16
N GLY A 54 -15.12 -7.79 11.31
CA GLY A 54 -15.48 -8.08 9.93
C GLY A 54 -16.71 -8.98 10.01
N ASP A 55 -17.75 -8.62 9.28
CA ASP A 55 -18.96 -9.41 9.19
C ASP A 55 -18.57 -10.87 8.88
N GLU A 56 -18.65 -11.76 9.87
CA GLU A 56 -18.28 -13.18 9.71
C GLU A 56 -19.19 -13.88 8.68
N SER A 57 -20.26 -13.21 8.24
CA SER A 57 -21.13 -13.66 7.15
C SER A 57 -20.71 -13.17 5.76
N ALA A 58 -19.73 -12.26 5.65
CA ALA A 58 -19.25 -11.79 4.37
C ALA A 58 -18.50 -12.91 3.63
N PRO A 59 -18.75 -13.10 2.32
CA PRO A 59 -18.05 -14.11 1.54
C PRO A 59 -16.55 -13.84 1.53
N PRO A 60 -15.71 -14.89 1.38
CA PRO A 60 -14.27 -14.72 1.29
C PRO A 60 -13.92 -13.72 0.17
N PRO A 61 -12.87 -12.90 0.36
CA PRO A 61 -12.47 -11.94 -0.66
C PRO A 61 -12.17 -12.67 -1.97
N GLN A 62 -12.78 -12.19 -3.06
CA GLN A 62 -12.54 -12.70 -4.40
C GLN A 62 -11.73 -11.67 -5.19
N PRO A 63 -10.74 -12.10 -6.00
CA PRO A 63 -10.05 -11.21 -6.90
C PRO A 63 -11.02 -10.49 -7.84
N GLY A 64 -10.76 -9.21 -8.09
CA GLY A 64 -11.49 -8.44 -9.09
C GLY A 64 -11.20 -8.92 -10.52
N ARG A 65 -11.84 -8.27 -11.49
CA ARG A 65 -11.55 -8.47 -12.92
C ARG A 65 -10.05 -8.26 -13.18
N LYS A 66 -9.44 -9.20 -13.90
CA LYS A 66 -8.07 -9.04 -14.42
C LYS A 66 -8.08 -8.07 -15.59
N LEU A 67 -7.21 -7.08 -15.54
CA LEU A 67 -6.99 -6.09 -16.59
C LEU A 67 -5.49 -6.00 -16.86
N THR A 68 -5.13 -5.74 -18.10
CA THR A 68 -3.79 -5.36 -18.54
C THR A 68 -3.80 -3.91 -19.02
N PRO A 69 -2.65 -3.23 -19.14
CA PRO A 69 -2.58 -1.89 -19.71
C PRO A 69 -3.19 -1.76 -21.11
N ALA A 70 -3.22 -2.85 -21.90
CA ALA A 70 -3.83 -2.86 -23.21
C ALA A 70 -5.37 -2.93 -23.19
N ASP A 71 -5.97 -3.32 -22.05
CA ASP A 71 -7.43 -3.47 -21.92
C ASP A 71 -8.16 -2.17 -21.55
N VAL A 72 -7.43 -1.09 -21.32
CA VAL A 72 -7.97 0.19 -20.84
C VAL A 72 -7.54 1.36 -21.74
N PRO A 73 -8.38 2.39 -21.90
CA PRO A 73 -7.99 3.59 -22.63
C PRO A 73 -6.87 4.33 -21.88
N ALA A 74 -5.98 4.96 -22.65
CA ALA A 74 -4.96 5.87 -22.16
C ALA A 74 -5.35 7.32 -22.45
N PHE A 75 -5.05 8.22 -21.51
CA PHE A 75 -5.39 9.64 -21.58
C PHE A 75 -4.16 10.55 -21.38
N PRO A 76 -3.12 10.45 -22.24
CA PRO A 76 -1.85 11.15 -22.03
C PRO A 76 -1.96 12.68 -22.09
N ASP A 77 -2.99 13.21 -22.76
CA ASP A 77 -3.22 14.64 -22.95
C ASP A 77 -4.28 15.22 -21.98
N ALA A 78 -5.03 14.36 -21.28
CA ALA A 78 -6.04 14.81 -20.33
C ALA A 78 -5.37 15.24 -19.01
N PRO A 79 -5.80 16.36 -18.39
CA PRO A 79 -5.36 16.73 -17.05
C PRO A 79 -5.55 15.58 -16.05
N VAL A 80 -4.62 15.45 -15.10
CA VAL A 80 -4.61 14.35 -14.12
C VAL A 80 -5.92 14.29 -13.31
N TYR A 81 -6.46 15.45 -12.93
CA TYR A 81 -7.73 15.59 -12.19
C TYR A 81 -8.90 16.02 -13.08
N ASP A 82 -8.89 15.66 -14.36
CA ASP A 82 -10.07 15.82 -15.21
C ASP A 82 -11.24 14.96 -14.67
N PRO A 83 -12.38 15.57 -14.28
CA PRO A 83 -13.50 14.85 -13.68
C PRO A 83 -14.20 13.87 -14.62
N LEU A 84 -13.96 13.97 -15.94
CA LEU A 84 -14.56 13.08 -16.94
C LEU A 84 -13.62 11.95 -17.37
N THR A 85 -12.40 11.91 -16.85
CA THR A 85 -11.40 10.91 -17.20
C THR A 85 -11.25 9.88 -16.08
N LEU A 86 -11.59 8.61 -16.38
CA LEU A 86 -11.32 7.49 -15.49
C LEU A 86 -9.95 6.88 -15.82
N ARG A 87 -8.95 7.23 -15.01
CA ARG A 87 -7.56 6.80 -15.20
C ARG A 87 -7.28 5.50 -14.43
N THR A 88 -6.61 4.55 -15.06
CA THR A 88 -6.27 3.25 -14.46
C THR A 88 -4.80 3.21 -14.07
N PHE A 89 -4.53 2.81 -12.82
CA PHE A 89 -3.19 2.62 -12.28
C PHE A 89 -2.91 1.12 -12.16
N PHE A 90 -1.87 0.64 -12.82
CA PHE A 90 -1.37 -0.72 -12.64
C PHE A 90 -0.17 -0.66 -11.71
N LEU A 91 -0.19 -1.40 -10.62
CA LEU A 91 0.89 -1.49 -9.64
C LEU A 91 1.51 -2.88 -9.73
N GLU A 92 2.80 -2.93 -10.04
CA GLU A 92 3.59 -4.15 -10.13
C GLU A 92 4.62 -4.14 -9.00
N PHE A 93 4.44 -5.06 -8.04
CA PHE A 93 5.35 -5.23 -6.92
C PHE A 93 6.37 -6.32 -7.19
N GLU A 94 7.56 -6.16 -6.63
CA GLU A 94 8.61 -7.18 -6.67
C GLU A 94 8.22 -8.43 -5.85
N SER A 95 7.52 -8.25 -4.72
CA SER A 95 7.06 -9.37 -3.90
C SER A 95 5.65 -9.83 -4.27
N ALA A 96 5.46 -11.15 -4.37
CA ALA A 96 4.15 -11.76 -4.58
C ALA A 96 3.20 -11.57 -3.36
N ASP A 97 3.76 -11.38 -2.17
CA ASP A 97 3.01 -11.13 -0.92
C ASP A 97 2.89 -9.63 -0.59
N TRP A 98 2.96 -8.76 -1.60
CA TRP A 98 2.95 -7.29 -1.48
C TRP A 98 1.91 -6.76 -0.48
N GLU A 99 0.72 -7.36 -0.45
CA GLU A 99 -0.37 -6.93 0.41
C GLU A 99 -0.02 -7.13 1.90
N GLN A 100 0.66 -8.24 2.22
CA GLN A 100 1.14 -8.51 3.58
C GLN A 100 2.37 -7.66 3.89
N GLU A 101 3.27 -7.45 2.92
CA GLU A 101 4.43 -6.58 3.09
C GLU A 101 4.03 -5.14 3.44
N LEU A 102 3.09 -4.55 2.69
CA LEU A 102 2.52 -3.23 3.01
C LEU A 102 1.86 -3.22 4.40
N ALA A 103 1.17 -4.29 4.78
CA ALA A 103 0.52 -4.38 6.09
C ALA A 103 1.53 -4.45 7.24
N ASP A 104 2.63 -5.16 7.05
CA ASP A 104 3.72 -5.25 8.03
C ASP A 104 4.36 -3.87 8.28
N PHE A 105 4.46 -3.04 7.23
CA PHE A 105 5.06 -1.70 7.27
C PHE A 105 4.11 -0.52 7.50
N ASN A 106 2.79 -0.74 7.59
CA ASN A 106 1.77 0.32 7.70
C ASN A 106 1.97 1.32 8.88
N ASN A 107 2.70 0.94 9.94
CA ASN A 107 3.04 1.83 11.07
C ASN A 107 4.56 2.06 11.19
N THR A 108 5.23 2.17 10.05
CA THR A 108 6.66 2.41 9.91
C THR A 108 6.91 3.40 8.78
N ASP A 109 8.11 3.97 8.74
CA ASP A 109 8.59 4.87 7.69
C ASP A 109 9.08 4.15 6.42
N VAL A 110 8.86 2.85 6.31
CA VAL A 110 9.26 2.06 5.13
C VAL A 110 8.19 2.15 4.06
N GLU A 111 8.57 2.65 2.87
CA GLU A 111 7.76 2.52 1.65
C GLU A 111 8.13 1.23 0.90
N VAL A 112 7.13 0.61 0.27
CA VAL A 112 7.34 -0.58 -0.58
C VAL A 112 7.37 -0.10 -2.03
N PRO A 113 8.52 -0.20 -2.74
CA PRO A 113 8.61 0.21 -4.14
C PRO A 113 7.73 -0.66 -5.04
N ALA A 114 7.08 -0.02 -5.99
CA ALA A 114 6.36 -0.66 -7.10
C ALA A 114 6.69 0.03 -8.42
N THR A 115 6.59 -0.72 -9.51
CA THR A 115 6.45 -0.13 -10.84
C THR A 115 4.99 0.24 -11.05
N VAL A 116 4.73 1.49 -11.43
CA VAL A 116 3.38 2.01 -11.70
C VAL A 116 3.24 2.29 -13.19
N ILE A 117 2.18 1.77 -13.81
CA ILE A 117 1.84 2.06 -15.21
C ILE A 117 0.54 2.83 -15.25
N VAL A 118 0.55 3.99 -15.91
CA VAL A 118 -0.61 4.88 -16.06
C VAL A 118 -0.58 5.46 -17.47
N ASP A 119 -1.67 5.33 -18.22
CA ASP A 119 -1.79 5.82 -19.61
C ASP A 119 -0.66 5.38 -20.54
N GLY A 120 -0.19 4.14 -20.37
CA GLY A 120 0.92 3.58 -21.14
C GLY A 120 2.31 4.11 -20.76
N ARG A 121 2.43 4.98 -19.75
CA ARG A 121 3.71 5.43 -19.18
C ARG A 121 4.09 4.58 -17.98
N THR A 122 5.35 4.20 -17.90
CA THR A 122 5.92 3.41 -16.81
C THR A 122 6.72 4.30 -15.87
N TYR A 123 6.43 4.20 -14.59
CA TYR A 123 7.07 4.89 -13.48
C TYR A 123 7.71 3.84 -12.58
N ARG A 124 9.02 3.92 -12.38
CA ARG A 124 9.74 2.93 -11.56
C ARG A 124 9.91 3.44 -10.15
N ASP A 125 10.07 2.51 -9.22
CA ASP A 125 10.43 2.80 -7.84
C ASP A 125 9.49 3.82 -7.18
N VAL A 126 8.20 3.75 -7.51
CA VAL A 126 7.15 4.53 -6.85
C VAL A 126 6.93 3.90 -5.50
N GLY A 127 7.11 4.67 -4.44
CA GLY A 127 6.90 4.16 -3.10
C GLY A 127 5.40 4.02 -2.81
N VAL A 128 5.03 2.90 -2.18
CA VAL A 128 3.63 2.57 -1.87
C VAL A 128 3.49 2.28 -0.39
N HIS A 129 2.41 2.81 0.19
CA HIS A 129 2.09 2.62 1.60
C HIS A 129 0.57 2.52 1.82
N PHE A 130 0.13 1.73 2.80
CA PHE A 130 -1.27 1.76 3.21
C PHE A 130 -1.56 3.03 4.01
N ARG A 131 -2.68 3.69 3.73
CA ARG A 131 -3.05 4.93 4.44
C ARG A 131 -4.29 4.78 5.31
N GLY A 132 -4.51 5.76 6.18
CA GLY A 132 -5.75 5.92 6.93
C GLY A 132 -5.87 4.97 8.13
N ALA A 133 -6.07 5.54 9.33
CA ALA A 133 -6.13 4.75 10.56
C ALA A 133 -7.38 3.86 10.62
N THR A 134 -8.57 4.43 10.44
CA THR A 134 -9.83 3.69 10.57
C THR A 134 -10.02 2.72 9.41
N SER A 135 -9.93 3.19 8.17
CA SER A 135 -10.26 2.34 7.02
C SER A 135 -9.31 1.13 6.86
N PHE A 136 -8.01 1.30 7.13
CA PHE A 136 -7.08 0.17 7.15
C PHE A 136 -7.45 -0.86 8.23
N MET A 137 -7.86 -0.40 9.42
CA MET A 137 -8.21 -1.30 10.53
C MET A 137 -9.50 -2.07 10.23
N PHE A 138 -10.53 -1.42 9.69
CA PHE A 138 -11.86 -2.02 9.51
C PHE A 138 -12.02 -2.81 8.21
N VAL A 139 -11.16 -2.60 7.21
CA VAL A 139 -11.20 -3.36 5.95
C VAL A 139 -10.21 -4.53 6.01
N PRO A 140 -10.66 -5.79 5.99
CA PRO A 140 -9.78 -6.95 6.10
C PRO A 140 -8.90 -7.14 4.86
N THR A 141 -7.80 -7.88 5.04
CA THR A 141 -6.89 -8.33 3.96
C THR A 141 -7.67 -9.00 2.81
N GLY A 142 -7.22 -8.77 1.59
CA GLY A 142 -7.86 -9.23 0.35
C GLY A 142 -9.01 -8.33 -0.13
N ARG A 143 -9.33 -7.25 0.59
CA ARG A 143 -10.32 -6.24 0.16
C ARG A 143 -9.63 -4.91 -0.17
N LYS A 144 -10.36 -4.00 -0.82
CA LYS A 144 -9.86 -2.70 -1.27
C LYS A 144 -9.47 -1.82 -0.08
N ARG A 145 -8.19 -1.84 0.28
CA ARG A 145 -7.58 -0.94 1.27
C ARG A 145 -7.00 0.29 0.58
N PRO A 146 -6.96 1.44 1.25
CA PRO A 146 -6.54 2.68 0.63
C PRO A 146 -5.00 2.76 0.56
N LEU A 147 -4.48 3.32 -0.53
CA LEU A 147 -3.04 3.41 -0.79
C LEU A 147 -2.61 4.87 -0.90
N ASN A 148 -1.36 5.13 -0.51
CA ASN A 148 -0.59 6.31 -0.90
C ASN A 148 0.47 5.86 -1.92
N LEU A 149 0.66 6.64 -2.99
CA LEU A 149 1.74 6.48 -3.96
C LEU A 149 2.62 7.74 -3.95
N SER A 150 3.93 7.54 -3.78
CA SER A 150 4.97 8.58 -3.83
C SER A 150 5.82 8.39 -5.09
N PHE A 151 5.51 9.15 -6.15
CA PHE A 151 6.21 9.07 -7.43
C PHE A 151 7.65 9.57 -7.34
N ASP A 152 7.93 10.51 -6.45
CA ASP A 152 9.25 11.07 -6.21
C ASP A 152 10.08 10.29 -5.18
N PHE A 153 9.62 9.09 -4.79
CA PHE A 153 10.26 8.29 -3.73
C PHE A 153 11.75 8.02 -3.99
N VAL A 154 12.09 7.50 -5.18
CA VAL A 154 13.50 7.30 -5.58
C VAL A 154 13.98 8.34 -6.57
N HIS A 155 13.08 8.83 -7.45
CA HIS A 155 13.42 9.73 -8.55
C HIS A 155 12.82 11.12 -8.28
N PRO A 156 13.57 12.13 -7.80
CA PRO A 156 12.99 13.39 -7.32
C PRO A 156 12.18 14.20 -8.35
N GLU A 157 12.48 14.00 -9.63
CA GLU A 157 11.80 14.64 -10.76
C GLU A 157 10.68 13.78 -11.37
N GLN A 158 10.44 12.58 -10.82
CA GLN A 158 9.37 11.71 -11.30
C GLN A 158 8.03 12.19 -10.74
N ASP A 159 7.12 12.52 -11.65
CA ASP A 159 5.76 12.92 -11.34
C ASP A 159 4.77 12.41 -12.39
N LEU A 160 3.49 12.37 -12.01
CA LEU A 160 2.39 12.19 -12.95
C LEU A 160 1.67 13.52 -13.11
N GLY A 161 1.99 14.23 -14.21
CA GLY A 161 1.32 15.47 -14.61
C GLY A 161 1.49 16.61 -13.61
N GLY A 162 2.68 16.74 -13.03
CA GLY A 162 3.05 17.73 -12.02
C GLY A 162 2.75 17.30 -10.57
N TYR A 163 2.17 16.11 -10.36
CA TYR A 163 1.83 15.61 -9.04
C TYR A 163 2.76 14.46 -8.62
N ARG A 164 3.31 14.59 -7.41
CA ARG A 164 4.25 13.62 -6.83
C ARG A 164 3.59 12.61 -5.91
N THR A 165 2.44 12.95 -5.31
CA THR A 165 1.76 12.09 -4.34
C THR A 165 0.31 11.85 -4.75
N PHE A 166 -0.12 10.59 -4.75
CA PHE A 166 -1.50 10.18 -5.02
C PHE A 166 -2.08 9.40 -3.86
N ASN A 167 -3.27 9.81 -3.42
CA ASN A 167 -4.01 9.13 -2.37
C ASN A 167 -5.19 8.39 -2.99
N LEU A 168 -5.06 7.07 -3.12
CA LEU A 168 -6.08 6.19 -3.66
C LEU A 168 -7.00 5.74 -2.51
N LEU A 169 -8.07 6.52 -2.29
CA LEU A 169 -9.07 6.21 -1.26
C LEU A 169 -9.93 5.02 -1.68
N ASN A 170 -10.38 4.26 -0.68
CA ASN A 170 -11.22 3.08 -0.89
C ASN A 170 -12.72 3.35 -0.70
N ALA A 171 -13.11 4.52 -0.20
CA ALA A 171 -14.50 4.93 -0.01
C ALA A 171 -15.34 3.91 0.81
N HIS A 172 -14.73 3.19 1.77
CA HIS A 172 -15.36 2.02 2.40
C HIS A 172 -16.66 2.26 3.18
N GLU A 173 -16.95 3.52 3.59
CA GLU A 173 -18.18 3.91 4.30
C GLU A 173 -19.15 4.69 3.39
N ASP A 174 -18.80 4.89 2.12
CA ASP A 174 -19.61 5.62 1.16
C ASP A 174 -20.35 4.64 0.23
N PRO A 175 -21.69 4.56 0.29
CA PRO A 175 -22.47 3.65 -0.54
C PRO A 175 -22.81 4.21 -1.94
N SER A 176 -22.38 5.43 -2.28
CA SER A 176 -22.70 6.10 -3.55
C SER A 176 -21.90 5.63 -4.77
#